data_AF-A0A151WUC8-F1
#
_entry.id   AF-A0A151WUC8-F1
#
_cell.length_a   1.000
_cell.length_b   1.000
_cell.length_c   1.000
_cell.angle_alpha   90.00
_cell.angle_beta   90.00
_cell.angle_gamma   90.00
#
_symmetry.space_group_name_H-M   'P 1'
#
loop_
_entity.id
_entity.type
_entity.pdbx_description
1 polymer ?
#
loop_
_entity_poly.entity_id
_entity_poly.type
_entity_poly.pdbx_seq_one_letter_code
_entity_poly.pdbx_strand_id
1 'polypeptide(L)'
;MMYAPWCTHCKRLEPIWSHVAQHLHATPIRVGRVDCTRFASVTNTFKIKGFPTILFLKGDQKYVYEGDRTREEIVKFALRLSGPPVQEITKTQSFDIIKKEHDLYFLYVGNRAGALWVNFVNKHAPVDNVPALFVYKENLHYNFTGHNLSDTGQVNETLYKWVNAERFPTFPKVTRGNINQLFLTNKNLVLAVVEENQLEEVAPDMLKFKNMVESVIKTKRNKYHDHFQFGWIGSPNLVNSIAMMTLPIPSLLVINTTTNHHHIPEDEIEKLTPYIIEMFLEQIRNEIFMYFHQRYGGNNWLVRSYRKWFEMKTVLTSMWKGNPLLMMVLLGLPFGFLSLICYGICCPDLLDANDDEDENIGTHHMKND
;
A
#
# COMPACT_ATOMS: atom_id res chain seq x y z
N MET A 1 -7.94 -15.47 7.45
CA MET A 1 -6.82 -15.37 6.48
C MET A 1 -6.88 -16.52 5.50
N MET A 2 -6.92 -16.22 4.20
CA MET A 2 -6.69 -17.18 3.12
C MET A 2 -5.19 -17.25 2.85
N TYR A 3 -4.59 -18.44 2.94
CA TYR A 3 -3.14 -18.61 2.88
C TYR A 3 -2.71 -19.86 2.12
N ALA A 4 -1.42 -19.92 1.78
CA ALA A 4 -0.76 -21.12 1.28
C ALA A 4 0.49 -21.41 2.12
N PRO A 5 0.79 -22.69 2.44
CA PRO A 5 1.86 -23.06 3.37
C PRO A 5 3.27 -22.69 2.89
N TRP A 6 3.48 -22.57 1.58
CA TRP A 6 4.74 -22.18 0.96
C TRP A 6 4.92 -20.65 0.85
N CYS A 7 3.90 -19.85 1.15
CA CYS A 7 3.97 -18.40 0.96
C CYS A 7 4.71 -17.71 2.10
N THR A 8 5.89 -17.14 1.82
CA THR A 8 6.70 -16.38 2.79
C THR A 8 5.94 -15.23 3.45
N HIS A 9 5.12 -14.50 2.70
CA HIS A 9 4.29 -13.42 3.26
C HIS A 9 3.22 -13.94 4.23
N CYS A 10 2.68 -15.15 4.00
CA CYS A 10 1.75 -15.79 4.93
C CYS A 10 2.46 -16.19 6.23
N LYS A 11 3.64 -16.80 6.13
CA LYS A 11 4.45 -17.17 7.29
C LYS A 11 4.81 -15.96 8.16
N ARG A 12 5.15 -14.83 7.53
CA ARG A 12 5.40 -13.57 8.27
C ARG A 12 4.15 -13.01 8.96
N LEU A 13 2.97 -13.19 8.38
CA LEU A 13 1.70 -12.72 8.93
C LEU A 13 1.15 -13.65 10.03
N GLU A 14 1.54 -14.92 10.06
CA GLU A 14 1.05 -15.91 11.02
C GLU A 14 1.17 -15.53 12.51
N PRO A 15 2.31 -15.03 13.02
CA PRO A 15 2.40 -14.58 14.41
C PRO A 15 1.46 -13.40 14.69
N ILE A 16 1.40 -12.43 13.76
CA ILE A 16 0.51 -11.27 13.87
C ILE A 16 -0.96 -11.72 13.88
N TRP A 17 -1.32 -12.66 13.01
CA TRP A 17 -2.67 -13.23 12.91
C TRP A 17 -3.09 -13.96 14.19
N SER A 18 -2.15 -14.63 14.85
CA SER A 18 -2.38 -15.28 16.14
C SER A 18 -2.69 -14.24 17.24
N HIS A 19 -1.96 -13.13 17.27
CA HIS A 19 -2.26 -12.02 18.18
C HIS A 19 -3.59 -11.33 17.87
N VAL A 20 -3.97 -11.20 16.59
CA VAL A 20 -5.30 -10.70 16.20
C VAL A 20 -6.40 -11.61 16.76
N ALA A 21 -6.24 -12.94 16.63
CA ALA A 21 -7.20 -13.90 17.17
C ALA A 21 -7.33 -13.82 18.70
N GLN A 22 -6.20 -13.69 19.41
CA GLN A 22 -6.19 -13.49 20.86
C GLN A 22 -6.91 -12.21 21.27
N HIS A 23 -6.62 -11.09 20.58
CA HIS A 23 -7.21 -9.79 20.92
C HIS A 23 -8.72 -9.75 20.67
N LEU A 24 -9.21 -10.44 19.64
CA LEU A 24 -10.64 -10.49 19.30
C LEU A 24 -11.40 -11.61 20.02
N HIS A 25 -10.74 -12.43 20.84
CA HIS A 25 -11.36 -13.58 21.51
C HIS A 25 -12.56 -13.21 22.39
N ALA A 26 -12.53 -12.04 23.04
CA ALA A 26 -13.60 -11.53 23.89
C ALA A 26 -14.74 -10.83 23.12
N THR A 27 -14.68 -10.82 21.78
CA THR A 27 -15.67 -10.16 20.91
C THR A 27 -16.51 -11.23 20.18
N PRO A 28 -17.64 -10.86 19.54
CA PRO A 28 -18.39 -11.79 18.70
C PRO A 28 -17.65 -12.17 17.40
N ILE A 29 -16.48 -11.59 17.13
CA ILE A 29 -15.74 -11.81 15.90
C ILE A 29 -14.94 -13.11 16.00
N ARG A 30 -15.21 -14.06 15.11
CA ARG A 30 -14.44 -15.30 14.98
C ARG A 30 -13.30 -15.12 13.97
N VAL A 31 -12.08 -15.43 14.40
CA VAL A 31 -10.88 -15.32 13.57
C VAL A 31 -10.42 -16.71 13.16
N GLY A 32 -10.29 -16.93 11.85
CA GLY A 32 -9.88 -18.23 11.29
C GLY A 32 -8.87 -18.11 10.15
N ARG A 33 -8.19 -19.23 9.83
CA ARG A 33 -7.32 -19.35 8.66
C ARG A 33 -7.71 -20.55 7.82
N VAL A 34 -7.63 -20.42 6.49
CA VAL A 34 -7.98 -21.47 5.54
C VAL A 34 -6.81 -21.70 4.59
N ASP A 35 -6.36 -22.95 4.53
CA ASP A 35 -5.36 -23.40 3.59
C ASP A 35 -5.98 -23.55 2.19
N CYS A 36 -5.71 -22.58 1.33
CA CYS A 36 -6.25 -22.55 -0.02
C CYS A 36 -5.61 -23.59 -0.94
N THR A 37 -4.50 -24.23 -0.54
CA THR A 37 -3.93 -25.35 -1.30
C THR A 37 -4.68 -26.65 -1.07
N ARG A 38 -5.32 -26.80 0.11
CA ARG A 38 -6.15 -27.96 0.46
C ARG A 38 -7.62 -27.76 0.11
N PHE A 39 -8.11 -26.52 0.20
CA PHE A 39 -9.52 -26.17 0.03
C PHE A 39 -9.75 -25.27 -1.20
N ALA A 40 -9.46 -25.78 -2.39
CA ALA A 40 -9.53 -25.02 -3.65
C ALA A 40 -10.95 -24.49 -3.97
N SER A 41 -12.01 -25.21 -3.56
CA SER A 41 -13.39 -24.75 -3.71
C SER A 41 -13.64 -23.43 -2.99
N VAL A 42 -13.13 -23.27 -1.77
CA VAL A 42 -13.21 -22.03 -0.98
C VAL A 42 -12.48 -20.89 -1.70
N THR A 43 -11.29 -21.17 -2.24
CA THR A 43 -10.49 -20.20 -2.99
C THR A 43 -11.25 -19.65 -4.20
N ASN A 44 -11.91 -20.53 -4.96
CA ASN A 44 -12.71 -20.15 -6.12
C ASN A 44 -13.97 -19.37 -5.72
N THR A 45 -14.71 -19.83 -4.71
CA THR A 45 -15.93 -19.16 -4.22
C THR A 45 -15.64 -17.74 -3.74
N PHE A 46 -14.56 -17.54 -2.98
CA PHE A 46 -14.18 -16.22 -2.49
C PHE A 46 -13.35 -15.40 -3.51
N LYS A 47 -13.03 -15.96 -4.68
CA LYS A 47 -12.25 -15.35 -5.76
C LYS A 47 -10.88 -14.84 -5.28
N ILE A 48 -10.16 -15.67 -4.54
CA ILE A 48 -8.85 -15.32 -3.98
C ILE A 48 -7.80 -15.32 -5.10
N LYS A 49 -7.19 -14.16 -5.36
CA LYS A 49 -6.20 -13.99 -6.44
C LYS A 49 -4.74 -14.12 -5.98
N GLY A 50 -4.50 -14.14 -4.66
CA GLY A 50 -3.16 -14.18 -4.10
C GLY A 50 -3.16 -14.34 -2.58
N PHE A 51 -1.97 -14.56 -2.03
CA PHE A 51 -1.80 -14.86 -0.60
C PHE A 51 -0.76 -13.92 0.06
N PRO A 52 -0.96 -13.54 1.33
CA PRO A 52 -2.18 -13.75 2.12
C PRO A 52 -3.30 -12.78 1.70
N THR A 53 -4.54 -13.27 1.70
CA THR A 53 -5.76 -12.42 1.59
C THR A 53 -6.52 -12.45 2.91
N ILE A 54 -6.75 -11.28 3.49
CA ILE A 54 -7.54 -11.13 4.71
C ILE A 54 -8.96 -10.70 4.30
N LEU A 55 -9.96 -11.48 4.74
CA LEU A 55 -11.37 -11.23 4.49
C LEU A 55 -12.10 -11.09 5.82
N PHE A 56 -13.03 -10.14 5.88
CA PHE A 56 -14.05 -10.06 6.92
C PHE A 56 -15.41 -10.41 6.31
N LEU A 57 -16.12 -11.35 6.93
CA LEU A 57 -17.41 -11.85 6.47
C LEU A 57 -18.48 -11.41 7.48
N LYS A 58 -19.55 -10.77 7.00
CA LYS A 58 -20.68 -10.31 7.83
C LYS A 58 -21.98 -10.51 7.07
N GLY A 59 -22.77 -11.50 7.46
CA GLY A 59 -23.88 -11.98 6.66
C GLY A 59 -23.40 -12.38 5.27
N ASP A 60 -24.06 -11.90 4.22
CA ASP A 60 -23.68 -12.14 2.82
C ASP A 60 -22.60 -11.18 2.30
N GLN A 61 -22.18 -10.22 3.12
CA GLN A 61 -21.19 -9.22 2.73
C GLN A 61 -19.77 -9.69 3.02
N LYS A 62 -18.87 -9.40 2.09
CA LYS A 62 -17.43 -9.66 2.20
C LYS A 62 -16.65 -8.37 2.05
N TYR A 63 -15.66 -8.19 2.92
CA TYR A 63 -14.78 -7.04 2.91
C TYR A 63 -13.34 -7.53 2.81
N VAL A 64 -12.62 -7.06 1.78
CA VAL A 64 -11.19 -7.32 1.61
C VAL A 64 -10.42 -6.30 2.43
N TYR A 65 -9.50 -6.76 3.25
CA TYR A 65 -8.59 -5.89 3.95
C TYR A 65 -7.37 -5.58 3.08
N GLU A 66 -7.16 -4.29 2.80
CA GLU A 66 -6.05 -3.79 1.97
C GLU A 66 -5.10 -2.87 2.75
N GLY A 67 -5.23 -2.79 4.08
CA GLY A 67 -4.36 -1.98 4.91
C GLY A 67 -3.03 -2.67 5.27
N ASP A 68 -2.29 -2.03 6.16
CA ASP A 68 -1.03 -2.58 6.68
C ASP A 68 -1.26 -3.81 7.55
N ARG A 69 -0.44 -4.84 7.35
CA ARG A 69 -0.64 -6.15 8.00
C ARG A 69 -0.14 -6.18 9.45
N THR A 70 -0.45 -5.15 10.24
CA THR A 70 -0.17 -5.06 11.68
C THR A 70 -1.37 -5.56 12.48
N ARG A 71 -1.13 -5.92 13.75
CA ARG A 71 -2.20 -6.43 14.62
C ARG A 71 -3.26 -5.35 14.84
N GLU A 72 -2.81 -4.13 15.13
CA GLU A 72 -3.60 -2.96 15.48
C GLU A 72 -4.55 -2.59 14.35
N GLU A 73 -4.04 -2.51 13.12
CA GLU A 73 -4.85 -2.13 11.95
C GLU A 73 -5.87 -3.20 11.56
N ILE A 74 -5.50 -4.49 11.66
CA ILE A 74 -6.42 -5.60 11.38
C ILE A 74 -7.54 -5.66 12.44
N VAL A 75 -7.19 -5.50 13.72
CA VAL A 75 -8.16 -5.46 14.83
C VAL A 75 -9.11 -4.28 14.65
N LYS A 76 -8.58 -3.08 14.41
CA LYS A 76 -9.37 -1.86 14.20
C LYS A 76 -10.34 -2.03 13.03
N PHE A 77 -9.87 -2.62 11.93
CA PHE A 77 -10.71 -2.96 10.79
C PHE A 77 -11.85 -3.93 11.14
N ALA A 78 -11.54 -5.02 11.86
CA ALA A 78 -12.53 -6.03 12.24
C ALA A 78 -13.59 -5.45 13.20
N LEU A 79 -13.16 -4.71 14.22
CA LEU A 79 -14.06 -4.04 15.17
C LEU A 79 -14.98 -3.05 14.46
N ARG A 80 -14.43 -2.20 13.57
CA ARG A 80 -15.21 -1.25 12.78
C ARG A 80 -16.28 -1.93 11.94
N LEU A 81 -15.95 -3.03 11.25
CA LEU A 81 -16.92 -3.76 10.44
C LEU A 81 -17.93 -4.55 11.25
N SER A 82 -17.59 -4.95 12.49
CA SER A 82 -18.53 -5.63 13.38
C SER A 82 -19.68 -4.72 13.81
N GLY A 83 -19.41 -3.41 13.99
CA GLY A 83 -20.41 -2.39 14.33
C GLY A 83 -21.37 -2.04 13.18
N PRO A 84 -22.39 -1.21 13.46
CA PRO A 84 -23.27 -0.67 12.42
C PRO A 84 -22.50 0.26 11.46
N PRO A 85 -22.89 0.36 10.17
CA PRO A 85 -22.24 1.26 9.21
C PRO A 85 -22.27 2.73 9.61
N VAL A 86 -23.33 3.15 10.31
CA VAL A 86 -23.49 4.48 10.89
C VAL A 86 -23.83 4.30 12.37
N GLN A 87 -23.02 4.91 13.22
CA GLN A 87 -23.23 4.87 14.67
C GLN A 87 -23.96 6.14 15.11
N GLU A 88 -25.15 5.99 15.69
CA GLU A 88 -25.88 7.12 16.27
C GLU A 88 -25.23 7.54 17.60
N ILE A 89 -24.98 8.84 17.75
CA ILE A 89 -24.41 9.41 18.96
C ILE A 89 -25.55 10.04 19.76
N THR A 90 -25.91 9.38 20.86
CA THR A 90 -27.05 9.80 21.72
C THR A 90 -26.63 10.64 22.93
N LYS A 91 -25.39 10.51 23.38
CA LYS A 91 -24.85 11.19 24.57
C LYS A 91 -23.69 12.11 24.19
N THR A 92 -23.62 13.26 24.86
CA THR A 92 -22.56 14.26 24.65
C THR A 92 -21.17 13.71 25.00
N GLN A 93 -21.06 12.99 26.12
CA GLN A 93 -19.80 12.36 26.56
C GLN A 93 -19.27 11.36 25.52
N SER A 94 -20.15 10.65 24.82
CA SER A 94 -19.75 9.72 23.76
C SER A 94 -19.12 10.45 22.57
N PHE A 95 -19.56 11.67 22.27
CA PHE A 95 -18.93 12.50 21.23
C PHE A 95 -17.52 12.93 21.63
N ASP A 96 -17.31 13.32 22.89
CA ASP A 96 -15.97 13.70 23.38
C ASP A 96 -15.00 12.51 23.38
N ILE A 97 -15.50 11.30 23.63
CA ILE A 97 -14.72 10.06 23.51
C ILE A 97 -14.33 9.83 22.04
N ILE A 98 -15.29 9.89 21.11
CA ILE A 98 -15.03 9.72 19.67
C ILE A 98 -13.99 10.73 19.17
N LYS A 99 -14.10 11.99 19.60
CA LYS A 99 -13.15 13.06 19.24
C LYS A 99 -11.74 12.80 19.76
N LYS A 100 -11.59 12.08 20.88
CA LYS A 100 -10.29 11.72 21.47
C LYS A 100 -9.71 10.42 20.90
N GLU A 101 -10.58 9.45 20.58
CA GLU A 101 -10.16 8.13 20.11
C GLU A 101 -9.91 8.07 18.60
N HIS A 102 -10.48 8.99 17.82
CA HIS A 102 -10.42 8.98 16.37
C HIS A 102 -9.95 10.32 15.80
N ASP A 103 -8.79 10.28 15.15
CA ASP A 103 -8.23 11.45 14.45
C ASP A 103 -8.99 11.81 13.17
N LEU A 104 -9.79 10.88 12.63
CA LEU A 104 -10.57 11.06 11.41
C LEU A 104 -11.92 10.35 11.53
N TYR A 105 -13.01 11.09 11.33
CA TYR A 105 -14.36 10.53 11.25
C TYR A 105 -15.27 11.40 10.39
N PHE A 106 -16.29 10.78 9.81
CA PHE A 106 -17.36 11.47 9.10
C PHE A 106 -18.54 11.65 10.05
N LEU A 107 -19.10 12.87 10.10
CA LEU A 107 -20.28 13.16 10.90
C LEU A 107 -21.40 13.67 10.01
N TYR A 108 -22.56 13.03 10.14
CA TYR A 108 -23.81 13.50 9.58
C TYR A 108 -24.66 14.14 10.69
N VAL A 109 -25.06 15.39 10.47
CA VAL A 109 -25.94 16.15 11.35
C VAL A 109 -27.26 16.33 10.61
N GLY A 110 -28.32 15.70 11.12
CA GLY A 110 -29.66 15.76 10.54
C GLY A 110 -30.52 16.91 11.11
N ASN A 111 -31.65 17.20 10.45
CA ASN A 111 -32.59 18.23 10.90
C ASN A 111 -33.29 17.81 12.20
N ARG A 112 -32.88 18.40 13.32
CA ARG A 112 -33.62 18.38 14.59
C ARG A 112 -33.82 19.81 15.09
N ALA A 113 -34.90 20.04 15.83
CA ALA A 113 -35.25 21.35 16.39
C ALA A 113 -35.04 21.37 17.92
N GLY A 114 -34.81 22.57 18.48
CA GLY A 114 -34.73 22.82 19.92
C GLY A 114 -33.42 23.45 20.37
N ALA A 115 -33.48 24.27 21.43
CA ALA A 115 -32.32 25.03 21.94
C ALA A 115 -31.16 24.12 22.39
N LEU A 116 -31.46 22.95 22.97
CA LEU A 116 -30.44 21.98 23.37
C LEU A 116 -29.71 21.38 22.16
N TRP A 117 -30.42 21.11 21.07
CA TRP A 117 -29.84 20.60 19.84
C TRP A 117 -28.93 21.64 19.19
N VAL A 118 -29.39 22.88 19.07
CA VAL A 118 -28.60 23.99 18.52
C VAL A 118 -27.33 24.22 19.34
N ASN A 119 -27.43 24.24 20.68
CA ASN A 119 -26.26 24.39 21.54
C ASN A 119 -25.28 23.22 21.44
N PHE A 120 -25.77 21.99 21.33
CA PHE A 120 -24.93 20.81 21.18
C PHE A 120 -24.17 20.83 19.84
N VAL A 121 -24.89 21.05 18.73
CA VAL A 121 -24.29 21.15 17.39
C VAL A 121 -23.28 22.29 17.35
N ASN A 122 -23.66 23.50 17.77
CA ASN A 122 -22.73 24.66 17.74
C ASN A 122 -21.46 24.43 18.57
N LYS A 123 -21.55 23.71 19.70
CA LYS A 123 -20.39 23.43 20.56
C LYS A 123 -19.46 22.37 19.98
N HIS A 124 -20.01 21.33 19.37
CA HIS A 124 -19.25 20.12 19.01
C HIS A 124 -19.02 19.95 17.51
N ALA A 125 -19.84 20.59 16.68
CA ALA A 125 -19.92 20.48 15.24
C ALA A 125 -20.48 21.80 14.66
N PRO A 126 -19.72 22.91 14.65
CA PRO A 126 -20.22 24.17 14.12
C PRO A 126 -20.49 24.02 12.62
N VAL A 127 -21.75 23.98 12.24
CA VAL A 127 -22.18 23.92 10.84
C VAL A 127 -23.15 25.04 10.56
N ASP A 128 -22.95 25.73 9.43
CA ASP A 128 -23.78 26.87 9.03
C ASP A 128 -25.24 26.47 8.78
N ASN A 129 -25.45 25.31 8.15
CA ASN A 129 -26.76 24.80 7.77
C ASN A 129 -26.88 23.30 8.08
N VAL A 130 -28.09 22.87 8.42
CA VAL A 130 -28.46 21.46 8.65
C VAL A 130 -29.56 21.09 7.63
N PRO A 131 -29.58 19.88 7.04
CA PRO A 131 -28.68 18.76 7.27
C PRO A 131 -27.29 18.98 6.65
N ALA A 132 -26.28 18.42 7.29
CA ALA A 132 -24.91 18.52 6.80
C ALA A 132 -24.12 17.25 7.03
N LEU A 133 -23.18 17.02 6.13
CA LEU A 133 -22.17 15.99 6.25
C LEU A 133 -20.80 16.67 6.21
N PHE A 134 -19.94 16.33 7.14
CA PHE A 134 -18.57 16.83 7.15
C PHE A 134 -17.60 15.75 7.65
N VAL A 135 -16.33 15.91 7.30
CA VAL A 135 -15.24 15.12 7.85
C VAL A 135 -14.55 15.95 8.92
N TYR A 136 -14.35 15.37 10.09
CA TYR A 136 -13.44 15.90 11.09
C TYR A 136 -12.10 15.22 10.91
N LYS A 137 -11.04 16.01 10.76
CA LYS A 137 -9.66 15.52 10.81
C LYS A 137 -8.71 16.61 11.25
N GLU A 138 -7.72 16.26 12.07
CA GLU A 138 -6.65 17.19 12.51
C GLU A 138 -7.21 18.47 13.18
N ASN A 139 -8.28 18.34 13.95
CA ASN A 139 -8.98 19.46 14.60
C ASN A 139 -9.66 20.46 13.65
N LEU A 140 -9.78 20.11 12.38
CA LEU A 140 -10.50 20.88 11.36
C LEU A 140 -11.71 20.09 10.87
N HIS A 141 -12.71 20.82 10.37
CA HIS A 141 -13.89 20.26 9.74
C HIS A 141 -13.93 20.68 8.26
N TYR A 142 -14.26 19.73 7.39
CA TYR A 142 -14.45 19.99 5.97
C TYR A 142 -15.82 19.51 5.55
N ASN A 143 -16.63 20.43 5.03
CA ASN A 143 -18.02 20.16 4.68
C ASN A 143 -18.13 19.51 3.31
N PHE A 144 -19.11 18.62 3.17
CA PHE A 144 -19.51 18.11 1.86
C PHE A 144 -20.36 19.16 1.15
N THR A 145 -19.80 19.77 0.10
CA THR A 145 -20.49 20.71 -0.78
C THR A 145 -20.93 19.99 -2.04
N GLY A 146 -21.85 19.03 -1.91
CA GLY A 146 -22.42 18.30 -3.05
C GLY A 146 -23.26 19.20 -3.95
N HIS A 147 -23.23 18.97 -5.26
CA HIS A 147 -24.12 19.63 -6.22
C HIS A 147 -25.44 18.88 -6.33
N ASN A 148 -26.58 19.60 -6.40
CA ASN A 148 -27.93 19.06 -6.59
C ASN A 148 -28.29 17.89 -5.66
N LEU A 149 -28.60 18.21 -4.40
CA LEU A 149 -29.10 17.25 -3.40
C LEU A 149 -30.47 16.62 -3.74
N SER A 150 -31.10 17.03 -4.85
CA SER A 150 -32.39 16.53 -5.32
C SER A 150 -32.28 15.21 -6.12
N ASP A 151 -31.15 14.94 -6.78
CA ASP A 151 -30.93 13.70 -7.53
C ASP A 151 -30.14 12.69 -6.71
N THR A 152 -30.85 11.68 -6.17
CA THR A 152 -30.25 10.61 -5.36
C THR A 152 -29.10 9.86 -6.05
N GLY A 153 -29.11 9.71 -7.38
CA GLY A 153 -28.03 9.03 -8.10
C GLY A 153 -26.74 9.85 -8.10
N GLN A 154 -26.85 11.14 -8.44
CA GLN A 154 -25.73 12.08 -8.43
C GLN A 154 -25.19 12.32 -7.02
N VAL A 155 -26.08 12.37 -6.01
CA VAL A 155 -25.68 12.49 -4.60
C VAL A 155 -24.82 11.30 -4.20
N ASN A 156 -25.22 10.07 -4.54
CA ASN A 156 -24.44 8.88 -4.19
C ASN A 156 -23.05 8.88 -4.83
N GLU A 157 -22.94 9.26 -6.10
CA GLU A 157 -21.64 9.30 -6.79
C GLU A 157 -20.73 10.40 -6.24
N THR A 158 -21.26 11.62 -6.08
CA THR A 158 -20.50 12.76 -5.55
C THR A 158 -20.08 12.53 -4.10
N LEU A 159 -20.96 11.96 -3.28
CA LEU A 159 -20.67 11.57 -1.91
C LEU A 159 -19.58 10.49 -1.87
N TYR A 160 -19.70 9.44 -2.68
CA TYR A 160 -18.69 8.39 -2.74
C TYR A 160 -17.31 8.93 -3.13
N LYS A 161 -17.24 9.81 -4.14
CA LYS A 161 -15.98 10.46 -4.55
C LYS A 161 -15.41 11.32 -3.42
N TRP A 162 -16.24 12.12 -2.76
CA TRP A 162 -15.81 12.98 -1.66
C TRP A 162 -15.32 12.18 -0.45
N VAL A 163 -16.06 11.16 -0.01
CA VAL A 163 -15.64 10.29 1.09
C VAL A 163 -14.30 9.61 0.76
N ASN A 164 -14.13 9.12 -0.47
CA ASN A 164 -12.87 8.49 -0.88
C ASN A 164 -11.68 9.45 -0.92
N ALA A 165 -11.91 10.71 -1.24
CA ALA A 165 -10.90 11.76 -1.23
C ALA A 165 -10.58 12.25 0.19
N GLU A 166 -11.57 12.27 1.09
CA GLU A 166 -11.42 12.85 2.42
C GLU A 166 -11.04 11.87 3.53
N ARG A 167 -11.19 10.55 3.30
CA ARG A 167 -10.95 9.48 4.29
C ARG A 167 -9.51 9.35 4.78
N PHE A 168 -8.58 10.08 4.16
CA PHE A 168 -7.18 10.11 4.56
C PHE A 168 -6.90 11.36 5.42
N PRO A 169 -5.96 11.26 6.39
CA PRO A 169 -5.33 12.44 6.97
C PRO A 169 -4.83 13.41 5.89
N THR A 170 -4.54 14.65 6.26
CA THR A 170 -3.96 15.64 5.33
C THR A 170 -2.56 15.20 4.91
N PHE A 171 -1.82 14.56 5.82
CA PHE A 171 -0.43 14.13 5.59
C PHE A 171 -0.14 12.72 6.13
N PRO A 172 -0.77 11.66 5.57
CA PRO A 172 -0.62 10.29 6.03
C PRO A 172 0.78 9.73 5.74
N LYS A 173 1.20 8.77 6.58
CA LYS A 173 2.33 7.88 6.27
C LYS A 173 1.93 6.96 5.13
N VAL A 174 2.69 6.96 4.05
CA VAL A 174 2.49 6.12 2.86
C VAL A 174 3.33 4.87 3.00
N THR A 175 2.68 3.72 2.81
CA THR A 175 3.27 2.39 2.94
C THR A 175 2.93 1.56 1.71
N ARG A 176 3.58 0.40 1.57
CA ARG A 176 3.19 -0.56 0.51
C ARG A 176 1.76 -1.06 0.66
N GLY A 177 1.21 -1.07 1.88
CA GLY A 177 -0.18 -1.47 2.13
C GLY A 177 -1.17 -0.43 1.62
N ASN A 178 -0.97 0.85 1.95
CA ASN A 178 -1.97 1.89 1.69
C ASN A 178 -1.78 2.68 0.38
N ILE A 179 -0.64 2.60 -0.31
CA ILE A 179 -0.37 3.43 -1.50
C ILE A 179 -1.40 3.23 -2.61
N ASN A 180 -1.85 2.00 -2.84
CA ASN A 180 -2.88 1.72 -3.84
C ASN A 180 -4.21 2.41 -3.51
N GLN A 181 -4.54 2.48 -2.21
CA GLN A 181 -5.74 3.17 -1.74
C GLN A 181 -5.64 4.68 -1.94
N LEU A 182 -4.44 5.27 -1.80
CA LEU A 182 -4.19 6.66 -2.12
C LEU A 182 -4.29 6.92 -3.63
N PHE A 183 -3.86 5.98 -4.48
CA PHE A 183 -3.98 6.12 -5.94
C PHE A 183 -5.43 6.16 -6.42
N LEU A 184 -6.34 5.48 -5.71
CA LEU A 184 -7.78 5.52 -6.00
C LEU A 184 -8.42 6.91 -5.80
N THR A 185 -7.72 7.86 -5.15
CA THR A 185 -8.21 9.24 -5.04
C THR A 185 -8.16 10.00 -6.38
N ASN A 186 -7.45 9.46 -7.39
CA ASN A 186 -7.18 10.11 -8.67
C ASN A 186 -6.48 11.48 -8.56
N LYS A 187 -5.86 11.77 -7.42
CA LYS A 187 -5.00 12.93 -7.19
C LYS A 187 -3.55 12.55 -7.42
N ASN A 188 -2.70 13.49 -7.82
CA ASN A 188 -1.26 13.27 -7.83
C ASN A 188 -0.74 13.12 -6.39
N LEU A 189 0.16 12.17 -6.15
CA LEU A 189 0.67 11.89 -4.81
C LEU A 189 1.98 12.65 -4.59
N VAL A 190 1.98 13.61 -3.67
CA VAL A 190 3.17 14.34 -3.21
C VAL A 190 3.75 13.62 -2.00
N LEU A 191 5.00 13.19 -2.08
CA LEU A 191 5.69 12.41 -1.05
C LEU A 191 6.93 13.13 -0.53
N ALA A 192 6.94 13.40 0.78
CA ALA A 192 8.18 13.63 1.50
C ALA A 192 8.84 12.28 1.80
N VAL A 193 10.00 12.03 1.19
CA VAL A 193 10.81 10.82 1.39
C VAL A 193 11.80 11.06 2.51
N VAL A 194 11.67 10.31 3.59
CA VAL A 194 12.58 10.32 4.74
C VAL A 194 12.95 8.87 5.10
N GLU A 195 13.93 8.72 5.97
CA GLU A 195 14.32 7.41 6.51
C GLU A 195 13.98 7.32 8.00
N GLU A 196 13.27 6.26 8.35
CA GLU A 196 13.05 5.87 9.74
C GLU A 196 14.13 4.90 10.22
N ASN A 197 14.57 5.06 11.46
CA ASN A 197 15.44 4.09 12.13
C ASN A 197 14.65 2.84 12.55
N GLN A 198 15.32 1.88 13.21
CA GLN A 198 14.69 0.64 13.68
C GLN A 198 13.61 0.86 14.75
N LEU A 199 13.57 2.04 15.37
CA LEU A 199 12.58 2.46 16.36
C LEU A 199 11.45 3.31 15.74
N GLU A 200 11.38 3.37 14.40
CA GLU A 200 10.43 4.20 13.64
C GLU A 200 10.59 5.71 13.86
N GLU A 201 11.77 6.15 14.29
CA GLU A 201 12.08 7.56 14.50
C GLU A 201 12.78 8.16 13.27
N VAL A 202 12.46 9.41 12.97
CA VAL A 202 13.06 10.17 11.87
C VAL A 202 14.06 11.17 12.46
N ALA A 203 15.25 11.27 11.84
CA ALA A 203 16.27 12.21 12.29
C ALA A 203 15.79 13.68 12.26
N PRO A 204 16.29 14.57 13.14
CA PRO A 204 15.73 15.92 13.31
C PRO A 204 15.74 16.80 12.05
N ASP A 205 16.77 16.67 11.23
CA ASP A 205 16.94 17.35 9.93
C ASP A 205 15.88 16.91 8.91
N MET A 206 15.68 15.60 8.77
CA MET A 206 14.64 15.02 7.91
C MET A 206 13.23 15.32 8.44
N LEU A 207 13.06 15.36 9.76
CA LEU A 207 11.80 15.73 10.38
C LEU A 207 11.44 17.18 10.09
N LYS A 208 12.41 18.10 10.11
CA LYS A 208 12.21 19.50 9.71
C LYS A 208 11.73 19.61 8.26
N PHE A 209 12.35 18.85 7.35
CA PHE A 209 11.92 18.79 5.95
C PHE A 209 10.50 18.24 5.80
N LYS A 210 10.19 17.10 6.45
CA LYS A 210 8.86 16.51 6.47
C LYS A 210 7.79 17.49 6.94
N ASN A 211 8.04 18.18 8.06
CA ASN A 211 7.11 19.16 8.64
C ASN A 211 6.93 20.39 7.74
N MET A 212 7.99 20.79 7.02
CA MET A 212 7.89 21.86 6.03
C MET A 212 6.92 21.46 4.89
N VAL A 213 7.06 20.25 4.32
CA VAL A 213 6.15 19.76 3.27
C VAL A 213 4.71 19.66 3.78
N GLU A 214 4.52 19.17 5.01
CA GLU A 214 3.22 19.11 5.67
C GLU A 214 2.59 20.51 5.85
N SER A 215 3.40 21.52 6.20
CA SER A 215 2.92 22.89 6.39
C SER A 215 2.38 23.52 5.12
N VAL A 216 2.92 23.15 3.94
CA VAL A 216 2.46 23.64 2.63
C VAL A 216 1.02 23.22 2.40
N ILE A 217 0.68 21.93 2.55
CA ILE A 217 -0.68 21.46 2.33
C ILE A 217 -1.65 21.95 3.41
N LYS A 218 -1.22 22.07 4.67
CA LYS A 218 -2.05 22.65 5.74
C LYS A 218 -2.42 24.11 5.45
N THR A 219 -1.48 24.89 4.93
CA THR A 219 -1.68 26.33 4.65
C THR A 219 -2.43 26.55 3.33
N LYS A 220 -2.17 25.72 2.31
CA LYS A 220 -2.67 25.90 0.94
C LYS A 220 -3.67 24.83 0.51
N ARG A 221 -4.36 24.20 1.46
CA ARG A 221 -5.33 23.12 1.20
C ARG A 221 -6.32 23.46 0.09
N ASN A 222 -6.98 24.62 0.18
CA ASN A 222 -7.99 25.04 -0.80
C ASN A 222 -7.44 25.13 -2.23
N LYS A 223 -6.13 25.33 -2.39
CA LYS A 223 -5.48 25.46 -3.70
C LYS A 223 -5.05 24.10 -4.28
N TYR A 224 -4.59 23.19 -3.42
CA TYR A 224 -3.93 21.94 -3.86
C TYR A 224 -4.73 20.68 -3.62
N HIS A 225 -5.67 20.67 -2.66
CA HIS A 225 -6.34 19.44 -2.23
C HIS A 225 -7.08 18.72 -3.36
N ASP A 226 -7.63 19.44 -4.34
CA ASP A 226 -8.37 18.81 -5.44
C ASP A 226 -7.47 18.05 -6.42
N HIS A 227 -6.20 18.46 -6.53
CA HIS A 227 -5.25 17.92 -7.51
C HIS A 227 -4.18 17.03 -6.88
N PHE A 228 -3.89 17.25 -5.60
CA PHE A 228 -2.78 16.61 -4.90
C PHE A 228 -3.24 15.97 -3.59
N GLN A 229 -2.82 14.72 -3.40
CA GLN A 229 -2.81 14.06 -2.10
C GLN A 229 -1.38 14.14 -1.57
N PHE A 230 -1.19 14.71 -0.39
CA PHE A 230 0.12 14.74 0.24
C PHE A 230 0.30 13.53 1.15
N GLY A 231 1.55 13.20 1.45
CA GLY A 231 1.94 12.19 2.42
C GLY A 231 3.45 12.15 2.58
N TRP A 232 3.91 11.25 3.43
CA TRP A 232 5.34 11.03 3.64
C TRP A 232 5.63 9.53 3.71
N ILE A 233 6.86 9.15 3.43
CA ILE A 233 7.29 7.76 3.53
C ILE A 233 8.56 7.66 4.37
N GLY A 234 8.56 6.72 5.32
CA GLY A 234 9.73 6.43 6.16
C GLY A 234 10.63 5.31 5.63
N SER A 235 10.15 4.54 4.64
CA SER A 235 10.93 3.49 3.98
C SER A 235 11.19 3.83 2.51
N PRO A 236 12.41 4.26 2.14
CA PRO A 236 12.72 4.69 0.78
C PRO A 236 12.60 3.57 -0.25
N ASN A 237 12.60 2.30 0.17
CA ASN A 237 12.53 1.13 -0.71
C ASN A 237 11.32 1.11 -1.66
N LEU A 238 10.16 1.59 -1.19
CA LEU A 238 8.98 1.67 -2.06
C LEU A 238 9.17 2.74 -3.13
N VAL A 239 9.61 3.92 -2.72
CA VAL A 239 9.79 5.04 -3.65
C VAL A 239 10.95 4.77 -4.62
N ASN A 240 12.04 4.16 -4.17
CA ASN A 240 13.15 3.76 -5.03
C ASN A 240 12.70 2.77 -6.12
N SER A 241 11.76 1.86 -5.80
CA SER A 241 11.16 0.96 -6.79
C SER A 241 10.30 1.72 -7.80
N ILE A 242 9.51 2.70 -7.35
CA ILE A 242 8.65 3.51 -8.23
C ILE A 242 9.51 4.39 -9.16
N ALA A 243 10.52 5.05 -8.60
CA ALA A 243 11.45 5.91 -9.31
C ALA A 243 12.47 5.12 -10.15
N MET A 244 12.66 3.82 -9.84
CA MET A 244 13.66 2.93 -10.43
C MET A 244 15.10 3.44 -10.29
N MET A 245 15.36 4.15 -9.19
CA MET A 245 16.65 4.71 -8.80
C MET A 245 16.73 4.82 -7.28
N THR A 246 17.93 5.02 -6.74
CA THR A 246 18.12 5.33 -5.31
C THR A 246 18.00 6.85 -5.12
N LEU A 247 16.92 7.30 -4.49
CA LEU A 247 16.76 8.72 -4.19
C LEU A 247 17.68 9.16 -3.03
N PRO A 248 18.19 10.40 -3.06
CA PRO A 248 18.80 11.01 -1.88
C PRO A 248 17.74 11.15 -0.76
N ILE A 249 18.19 11.21 0.48
CA ILE A 249 17.32 11.34 1.65
C ILE A 249 17.78 12.56 2.46
N PRO A 250 16.88 13.50 2.83
CA PRO A 250 15.47 13.53 2.47
C PRO A 250 15.23 13.93 1.00
N SER A 251 14.05 13.65 0.43
CA SER A 251 13.72 14.05 -0.95
C SER A 251 12.23 14.31 -1.14
N LEU A 252 11.86 15.08 -2.16
CA LEU A 252 10.48 15.30 -2.57
C LEU A 252 10.22 14.55 -3.88
N LEU A 253 9.12 13.80 -3.93
CA LEU A 253 8.67 13.12 -5.13
C LEU A 253 7.20 13.39 -5.38
N VAL A 254 6.83 13.72 -6.62
CA VAL A 254 5.42 13.81 -7.02
C VAL A 254 5.13 12.73 -8.04
N ILE A 255 4.17 11.87 -7.75
CA ILE A 255 3.78 10.73 -8.59
C ILE A 255 2.40 11.01 -9.19
N ASN A 256 2.30 10.94 -10.51
CA ASN A 256 1.02 10.90 -11.18
C ASN A 256 0.41 9.50 -10.99
N THR A 257 -0.68 9.43 -10.24
CA THR A 257 -1.30 8.17 -9.82
C THR A 257 -2.00 7.43 -10.96
N THR A 258 -2.36 8.13 -12.04
CA THR A 258 -2.97 7.55 -13.23
C THR A 258 -1.92 6.94 -14.16
N THR A 259 -0.83 7.65 -14.38
CA THR A 259 0.18 7.27 -15.39
C THR A 259 1.41 6.60 -14.81
N ASN A 260 1.62 6.65 -13.48
CA ASN A 260 2.84 6.24 -12.79
C ASN A 260 4.12 6.96 -13.25
N HIS A 261 3.99 8.12 -13.90
CA HIS A 261 5.13 9.03 -14.06
C HIS A 261 5.43 9.73 -12.75
N HIS A 262 6.68 10.11 -12.55
CA HIS A 262 7.10 10.83 -11.37
C HIS A 262 7.97 12.05 -11.73
N HIS A 263 7.97 13.01 -10.80
CA HIS A 263 8.67 14.29 -10.89
C HIS A 263 9.46 14.51 -9.61
N ILE A 264 10.70 14.96 -9.77
CA ILE A 264 11.63 15.30 -8.68
C ILE A 264 12.04 16.77 -8.91
N PRO A 265 12.11 17.62 -7.87
CA PRO A 265 12.65 18.97 -8.00
C PRO A 265 14.09 18.96 -8.52
N GLU A 266 14.44 19.94 -9.35
CA GLU A 266 15.83 20.13 -9.81
C GLU A 266 16.72 20.75 -8.74
N ASP A 267 16.12 21.56 -7.86
CA ASP A 267 16.83 22.22 -6.77
C ASP A 267 17.34 21.22 -5.73
N GLU A 268 18.52 21.51 -5.19
CA GLU A 268 19.06 20.79 -4.04
C GLU A 268 18.13 20.91 -2.83
N ILE A 269 18.06 19.84 -2.04
CA ILE A 269 17.13 19.72 -0.92
C ILE A 269 17.33 20.83 0.12
N GLU A 270 18.57 21.28 0.33
CA GLU A 270 18.91 22.37 1.25
C GLU A 270 18.32 23.73 0.83
N LYS A 271 18.06 23.90 -0.47
CA LYS A 271 17.48 25.12 -1.04
C LYS A 271 15.96 25.07 -1.07
N LEU A 272 15.34 23.91 -0.87
CA LEU A 272 13.88 23.76 -0.91
C LEU A 272 13.22 24.58 0.20
N THR A 273 12.50 25.62 -0.21
CA THR A 273 11.63 26.42 0.65
C THR A 273 10.16 26.08 0.36
N PRO A 274 9.20 26.44 1.25
CA PRO A 274 7.78 26.29 0.96
C PRO A 274 7.37 26.94 -0.37
N TYR A 275 7.96 28.09 -0.68
CA TYR A 275 7.73 28.80 -1.94
C TYR A 275 8.18 28.00 -3.17
N ILE A 276 9.36 27.36 -3.12
CA ILE A 276 9.85 26.52 -4.22
C ILE A 276 8.99 25.28 -4.39
N ILE A 277 8.55 24.66 -3.29
CA ILE A 277 7.61 23.53 -3.34
C ILE A 277 6.30 23.97 -4.01
N GLU A 278 5.77 25.15 -3.65
CA GLU A 278 4.58 25.70 -4.29
C GLU A 278 4.80 25.94 -5.79
N MET A 279 5.93 26.54 -6.20
CA MET A 279 6.26 26.74 -7.62
C MET A 279 6.32 25.40 -8.37
N PHE A 280 6.98 24.40 -7.79
CA PHE A 280 7.09 23.06 -8.38
C PHE A 280 5.71 22.41 -8.56
N LEU A 281 4.84 22.49 -7.55
CA LEU A 281 3.47 21.95 -7.63
C LEU A 281 2.63 22.69 -8.67
N GLU A 282 2.79 24.01 -8.80
CA GLU A 282 2.12 24.81 -9.83
C GLU A 282 2.55 24.41 -11.24
N GLN A 283 3.84 24.17 -11.44
CA GLN A 283 4.36 23.70 -12.73
C GLN A 283 3.76 22.34 -13.12
N ILE A 284 3.57 21.44 -12.15
CA ILE A 284 2.94 20.13 -12.36
C ILE A 284 1.44 20.30 -12.64
N ARG A 285 0.74 21.14 -11.85
CA ARG A 285 -0.70 21.36 -11.96
C ARG A 285 -1.11 21.95 -13.30
N ASN A 286 -0.35 22.93 -13.79
CA ASN A 286 -0.67 23.64 -15.04
C ASN A 286 -0.23 22.87 -16.29
N GLU A 287 0.25 21.63 -16.14
CA GLU A 287 0.83 20.80 -17.21
C GLU A 287 1.96 21.47 -18.00
N ILE A 288 2.49 22.60 -17.52
CA ILE A 288 3.63 23.33 -18.12
C ILE A 288 4.85 22.40 -18.25
N PHE A 289 4.91 21.39 -17.37
CA PHE A 289 5.87 20.27 -17.42
C PHE A 289 5.84 19.43 -18.70
N MET A 290 4.80 19.51 -19.55
CA MET A 290 4.75 18.74 -20.79
C MET A 290 5.86 19.11 -21.78
N TYR A 291 6.42 20.31 -21.69
CA TYR A 291 7.38 20.81 -22.66
C TYR A 291 8.83 20.93 -22.16
N PHE A 292 9.07 20.98 -20.84
CA PHE A 292 10.36 21.45 -20.31
C PHE A 292 11.15 20.46 -19.43
N HIS A 293 10.59 19.33 -19.00
CA HIS A 293 11.27 18.46 -18.03
C HIS A 293 11.09 16.97 -18.31
N GLN A 294 12.08 16.16 -17.93
CA GLN A 294 12.09 14.71 -18.11
C GLN A 294 11.03 14.05 -17.22
N ARG A 295 9.93 13.59 -17.83
CA ARG A 295 8.98 12.66 -17.21
C ARG A 295 9.67 11.30 -17.07
N TYR A 296 9.86 10.84 -15.84
CA TYR A 296 10.43 9.52 -15.58
C TYR A 296 9.35 8.51 -15.19
N GLY A 297 9.58 7.24 -15.49
CA GLY A 297 8.65 6.16 -15.15
C GLY A 297 7.57 5.93 -16.20
N GLY A 298 6.32 5.74 -15.74
CA GLY A 298 5.19 5.43 -16.60
C GLY A 298 4.67 3.99 -16.47
N ASN A 299 3.67 3.67 -17.30
CA ASN A 299 2.95 2.39 -17.30
C ASN A 299 3.24 1.51 -18.52
N ASN A 300 4.19 1.89 -19.36
CA ASN A 300 4.56 1.13 -20.56
C ASN A 300 5.10 -0.26 -20.20
N TRP A 301 4.89 -1.25 -21.06
CA TRP A 301 5.30 -2.63 -20.82
C TRP A 301 6.81 -2.78 -20.57
N LEU A 302 7.64 -2.03 -21.32
CA LEU A 302 9.09 -1.97 -21.11
C LEU A 302 9.45 -1.44 -19.72
N VAL A 303 8.79 -0.36 -19.29
CA VAL A 303 9.01 0.26 -17.98
C VAL A 303 8.60 -0.69 -16.86
N ARG A 304 7.48 -1.41 -16.99
CA ARG A 304 7.04 -2.43 -16.02
C ARG A 304 8.05 -3.57 -15.90
N SER A 305 8.58 -4.03 -17.01
CA SER A 305 9.61 -5.08 -17.05
C SER A 305 10.91 -4.61 -16.41
N TYR A 306 11.35 -3.39 -16.72
CA TYR A 306 12.51 -2.78 -16.10
C TYR A 306 12.33 -2.56 -14.60
N ARG A 307 11.15 -2.12 -14.14
CA ARG A 307 10.82 -2.00 -12.71
C ARG A 307 10.96 -3.33 -11.98
N LYS A 308 10.43 -4.41 -12.57
CA LYS A 308 10.55 -5.76 -11.99
C LYS A 308 12.01 -6.22 -11.92
N TRP A 309 12.81 -5.92 -12.94
CA TRP A 309 14.25 -6.19 -12.94
C TRP A 309 14.99 -5.38 -11.88
N PHE A 310 14.67 -4.09 -11.72
CA PHE A 310 15.25 -3.22 -10.68
C PHE A 310 14.93 -3.73 -9.27
N GLU A 311 13.67 -4.09 -9.00
CA GLU A 311 13.28 -4.71 -7.73
C GLU A 311 14.02 -6.03 -7.49
N MET A 312 14.14 -6.88 -8.50
CA MET A 312 14.91 -8.13 -8.39
C MET A 312 16.38 -7.85 -8.08
N LYS A 313 17.03 -6.95 -8.82
CA LYS A 313 18.43 -6.57 -8.63
C LYS A 313 18.69 -5.99 -7.23
N THR A 314 17.82 -5.10 -6.76
CA THR A 314 17.95 -4.50 -5.42
C THR A 314 17.79 -5.54 -4.31
N VAL A 315 16.82 -6.46 -4.44
CA VAL A 315 16.66 -7.59 -3.51
C VAL A 315 17.91 -8.47 -3.51
N LEU A 316 18.40 -8.89 -4.68
CA LEU A 316 19.60 -9.74 -4.78
C LEU A 316 20.83 -9.06 -4.17
N THR A 317 21.00 -7.76 -4.44
CA THR A 317 22.11 -6.96 -3.87
C THR A 317 22.01 -6.85 -2.36
N SER A 318 20.79 -6.64 -1.83
CA SER A 318 20.56 -6.58 -0.38
C SER A 318 20.82 -7.93 0.30
N MET A 319 20.42 -9.04 -0.32
CA MET A 319 20.69 -10.40 0.17
C MET A 319 22.19 -10.70 0.18
N TRP A 320 22.89 -10.34 -0.89
CA TRP A 320 24.34 -10.51 -0.98
C TRP A 320 25.08 -9.75 0.12
N LYS A 321 24.72 -8.49 0.36
CA LYS A 321 25.32 -7.68 1.44
C LYS A 321 25.01 -8.23 2.83
N GLY A 322 23.83 -8.83 3.02
CA GLY A 322 23.42 -9.39 4.31
C GLY A 322 24.04 -10.74 4.63
N ASN A 323 24.00 -11.70 3.69
CA ASN A 323 24.58 -13.03 3.86
C ASN A 323 25.01 -13.62 2.50
N PRO A 324 26.27 -13.39 2.09
CA PRO A 324 26.76 -13.81 0.77
C PRO A 324 26.83 -15.33 0.61
N LEU A 325 27.10 -16.07 1.69
CA LEU A 325 27.19 -17.54 1.66
C LEU A 325 25.83 -18.18 1.39
N LEU A 326 24.79 -17.74 2.12
CA LEU A 326 23.43 -18.23 1.89
C LEU A 326 22.95 -17.92 0.46
N MET A 327 23.33 -16.75 -0.06
CA MET A 327 23.01 -16.32 -1.42
C MET A 327 23.69 -17.21 -2.48
N MET A 328 24.96 -17.54 -2.28
CA MET A 328 25.70 -18.47 -3.14
C MET A 328 25.05 -19.84 -3.22
N VAL A 329 24.58 -20.38 -2.09
CA VAL A 329 23.90 -21.67 -2.05
C VAL A 329 22.53 -21.57 -2.75
N LEU A 330 21.75 -20.54 -2.42
CA LEU A 330 20.39 -20.34 -2.96
C LEU A 330 20.37 -20.16 -4.48
N LEU A 331 21.33 -19.44 -5.06
CA LEU A 331 21.42 -19.26 -6.51
C LEU A 331 22.26 -20.35 -7.17
N GLY A 332 23.42 -20.67 -6.59
CA GLY A 332 24.40 -21.57 -7.19
C GLY A 332 23.88 -22.99 -7.37
N LEU A 333 23.04 -23.49 -6.45
CA LEU A 333 22.46 -24.82 -6.57
C LEU A 333 21.51 -24.92 -7.78
N PRO A 334 20.48 -24.06 -7.94
CA PRO A 334 19.65 -24.06 -9.15
C PRO A 334 20.44 -23.82 -10.45
N PHE A 335 21.41 -22.88 -10.44
CA PHE A 335 22.23 -22.64 -11.63
C PHE A 335 23.17 -23.82 -11.95
N GLY A 336 23.66 -24.53 -10.93
CA GLY A 336 24.45 -25.75 -11.09
C GLY A 336 23.62 -26.89 -11.68
N PHE A 337 22.40 -27.10 -11.18
CA PHE A 337 21.46 -28.07 -11.77
C PHE A 337 21.10 -27.70 -13.21
N LEU A 338 20.80 -26.43 -13.48
CA LEU A 338 20.50 -25.97 -14.84
C LEU A 338 21.70 -26.15 -15.76
N SER A 339 22.91 -25.87 -15.28
CA SER A 339 24.15 -26.11 -16.03
C SER A 339 24.34 -27.58 -16.35
N LEU A 340 24.06 -28.48 -15.41
CA LEU A 340 24.15 -29.93 -15.64
C LEU A 340 23.11 -30.40 -16.66
N ILE A 341 21.87 -29.86 -16.60
CA ILE A 341 20.83 -30.15 -17.58
C ILE A 341 21.24 -29.65 -18.97
N CYS A 342 21.74 -28.41 -19.07
CA CYS A 342 22.24 -27.87 -20.33
C CYS A 342 23.43 -28.68 -20.87
N TYR A 343 24.34 -29.11 -19.99
CA TYR A 343 25.48 -29.96 -20.37
C TYR A 343 25.01 -31.32 -20.90
N GLY A 344 24.07 -31.98 -20.22
CA GLY A 344 23.51 -33.27 -20.67
C GLY A 344 22.75 -33.18 -21.99
N ILE A 345 22.09 -32.05 -22.27
CA ILE A 345 21.43 -31.81 -23.57
C ILE A 345 22.45 -31.54 -24.68
N CYS A 346 23.54 -30.83 -24.37
CA CYS A 346 24.55 -30.44 -25.36
C CYS A 346 25.63 -31.50 -25.61
N CYS A 347 25.84 -32.43 -24.68
CA CYS A 347 26.86 -33.49 -24.76
C CYS A 347 26.27 -34.87 -24.41
N PRO A 348 25.39 -35.44 -25.24
CA PRO A 348 24.82 -36.77 -25.01
C PRO A 348 25.86 -37.91 -25.09
N ASP A 349 26.90 -37.76 -25.94
CA ASP A 349 27.83 -38.84 -26.29
C ASP A 349 28.79 -39.31 -25.15
N LEU A 350 28.84 -38.62 -24.02
CA LEU A 350 29.68 -39.01 -22.87
C LEU A 350 28.95 -39.87 -21.84
N LEU A 351 27.62 -39.98 -21.91
CA LEU A 351 26.84 -40.82 -21.00
C LEU A 351 26.56 -42.23 -21.55
N ASP A 352 26.64 -42.42 -22.88
CA ASP A 352 26.45 -43.73 -23.53
C ASP A 352 27.75 -44.55 -23.67
N ALA A 353 28.92 -43.96 -23.43
CA ALA A 353 30.21 -44.62 -23.69
C ALA A 353 30.63 -45.68 -22.65
N ASN A 354 29.78 -46.00 -21.67
CA ASN A 354 30.09 -46.97 -20.60
C ASN A 354 29.35 -48.32 -20.72
N ASP A 355 28.48 -48.51 -21.71
CA ASP A 355 27.66 -49.72 -21.81
C ASP A 355 28.14 -50.74 -22.88
N ASP A 356 29.23 -50.46 -23.62
CA ASP A 356 29.62 -51.26 -24.79
C ASP A 356 30.85 -52.19 -24.62
N GLU A 357 31.43 -52.37 -23.42
CA GLU A 357 32.66 -53.20 -23.26
C GLU A 357 32.47 -54.64 -22.72
N ASP A 358 31.25 -55.09 -22.39
CA ASP A 358 31.04 -56.40 -21.72
C ASP A 358 30.27 -57.46 -22.54
N GLU A 359 30.42 -57.53 -23.87
CA GLU A 359 29.92 -58.67 -24.66
C GLU A 359 30.86 -59.08 -25.81
N ASN A 360 31.97 -59.79 -25.51
CA ASN A 360 32.57 -60.73 -26.48
C ASN A 360 33.68 -61.63 -25.90
N ILE A 361 33.34 -62.67 -25.12
CA ILE A 361 34.20 -63.87 -25.01
C ILE A 361 33.31 -65.12 -25.07
N GLY A 362 33.09 -65.61 -26.29
CA GLY A 362 32.30 -66.82 -26.56
C GLY A 362 32.78 -67.57 -27.80
N THR A 363 33.75 -68.48 -27.59
CA THR A 363 33.95 -69.74 -28.32
C THR A 363 34.17 -69.72 -29.85
N HIS A 364 35.43 -69.92 -30.27
CA HIS A 364 35.75 -70.57 -31.55
C HIS A 364 36.67 -71.78 -31.31
N HIS A 365 36.12 -73.00 -31.39
CA HIS A 365 36.88 -74.24 -31.53
C HIS A 365 36.90 -74.66 -33.02
N MET A 366 38.10 -74.93 -33.52
CA MET A 366 38.45 -75.37 -34.88
C MET A 366 38.06 -76.83 -35.19
N LYS A 367 37.72 -77.06 -36.47
CA LYS A 367 37.80 -78.28 -37.31
C LYS A 367 38.07 -77.74 -38.72
N ASN A 368 38.98 -78.17 -39.60
CA ASN A 368 39.83 -79.35 -39.84
C ASN A 368 41.20 -78.80 -40.38
N ASP A 369 42.34 -79.50 -40.51
CA ASP A 369 42.65 -80.86 -40.98
C ASP A 369 43.75 -81.54 -40.15
#